data_AF-A0A8X6TMC4-F1
#
_entry.id   AF-A0A8X6TMC4-F1
#
_cell.length_a   1.000
_cell.length_b   1.000
_cell.length_c   1.000
_cell.angle_alpha   90.00
_cell.angle_beta   90.00
_cell.angle_gamma   90.00
#
_symmetry.space_group_name_H-M   'P 1'
#
loop_
_entity.id
_entity.type
_entity.pdbx_description
1 polymer ?
#
loop_
_entity_poly.entity_id
_entity_poly.type
_entity_poly.pdbx_seq_one_letter_code
_entity_poly.pdbx_strand_id
1 'polypeptide(L)'
;MSSSSSKLIQESKEILCFEMNHLPDFVLKKLEEEIKETPEKRRKSLLELKKLLEEEQLTRGIDLHEDFLTQYLRHCKYDIQRAFFVMRSMLLLRKKDSSLFDGIPDEFFLTKDSLKCFLILPKRCPEGCTVVIIQCGI
;
A
#
# COMPACT_ATOMS: atom_id res chain seq x y z
N MET A 1 -6.51 27.33 43.70
CA MET A 1 -6.74 27.79 42.31
C MET A 1 -5.39 27.89 41.63
N SER A 2 -5.30 27.33 40.41
CA SER A 2 -4.17 27.30 39.46
C SER A 2 -3.93 25.83 39.05
N SER A 3 -4.84 25.24 38.26
CA SER A 3 -4.96 25.33 36.80
C SER A 3 -3.82 24.62 36.06
N SER A 4 -4.22 23.60 35.30
CA SER A 4 -3.51 23.08 34.13
C SER A 4 -2.60 21.86 34.31
N SER A 5 -3.03 20.87 35.09
CA SER A 5 -2.78 19.44 34.78
C SER A 5 -3.56 18.98 33.53
N SER A 6 -3.75 19.90 32.58
CA SER A 6 -4.64 19.77 31.44
C SER A 6 -4.12 18.69 30.48
N LYS A 7 -4.81 17.55 30.49
CA LYS A 7 -5.08 16.73 29.30
C LYS A 7 -3.85 16.18 28.56
N LEU A 8 -2.93 15.53 29.27
CA LEU A 8 -1.92 14.66 28.65
C LEU A 8 -2.05 13.20 29.07
N ILE A 9 -3.28 12.76 29.39
CA ILE A 9 -3.66 11.39 29.06
C ILE A 9 -3.93 11.43 27.55
N GLN A 10 -2.84 11.44 26.79
CA GLN A 10 -2.86 11.14 25.38
C GLN A 10 -3.54 9.78 25.29
N GLU A 11 -4.78 9.77 24.79
CA GLU A 11 -5.53 8.55 24.48
C GLU A 11 -4.55 7.55 23.91
N SER A 12 -4.47 6.36 24.50
CA SER A 12 -3.55 5.31 24.10
C SER A 12 -3.91 4.90 22.66
N LYS A 13 -3.42 5.66 21.69
CA LYS A 13 -3.55 5.34 20.28
C LYS A 13 -2.93 3.98 20.11
N GLU A 14 -3.75 3.04 19.65
CA GLU A 14 -3.32 1.68 19.37
C GLU A 14 -2.03 1.73 18.53
N ILE A 15 -0.99 1.06 19.04
CA ILE A 15 0.30 1.02 18.35
C ILE A 15 0.20 -0.09 17.31
N LEU A 16 0.08 0.31 16.05
CA LEU A 16 -0.02 -0.61 14.92
C LEU A 16 1.36 -1.16 14.54
N CYS A 17 1.46 -2.48 14.41
CA CYS A 17 2.67 -3.16 13.94
C CYS A 17 2.86 -2.99 12.42
N PHE A 18 4.10 -3.13 11.95
CA PHE A 18 4.41 -3.10 10.52
C PHE A 18 3.63 -4.19 9.75
N GLU A 19 3.75 -5.43 10.18
CA GLU A 19 2.97 -6.54 9.64
C GLU A 19 1.56 -6.53 10.24
N MET A 20 0.56 -6.44 9.36
CA MET A 20 -0.85 -6.52 9.74
C MET A 20 -1.55 -7.45 8.76
N ASN A 21 -2.40 -8.32 9.29
CA ASN A 21 -3.24 -9.24 8.53
C ASN A 21 -4.68 -8.71 8.33
N HIS A 22 -4.96 -7.50 8.80
CA HIS A 22 -6.27 -6.87 8.71
C HIS A 22 -6.12 -5.35 8.56
N LEU A 23 -7.21 -4.69 8.15
CA LEU A 23 -7.31 -3.23 8.12
C LEU A 23 -7.91 -2.74 9.44
N PRO A 24 -7.28 -1.80 10.15
CA PRO A 24 -7.84 -1.22 11.36
C PRO A 24 -9.17 -0.51 11.11
N ASP A 25 -10.06 -0.49 12.11
CA ASP A 25 -11.42 0.07 11.99
C ASP A 25 -11.44 1.53 11.54
N PHE A 26 -10.51 2.36 12.06
CA PHE A 26 -10.44 3.76 11.65
C PHE A 26 -10.07 3.92 10.17
N VAL A 27 -9.29 2.99 9.60
CA VAL A 27 -8.95 2.96 8.17
C VAL A 27 -10.19 2.57 7.37
N LEU A 28 -10.93 1.54 7.81
CA LEU A 28 -12.18 1.12 7.16
C LEU A 28 -13.18 2.27 7.12
N LYS A 29 -13.36 2.97 8.23
CA LYS A 29 -14.22 4.16 8.32
C LYS A 29 -13.77 5.26 7.36
N LYS A 30 -12.46 5.53 7.28
CA LYS A 30 -11.90 6.50 6.33
C LYS A 30 -12.18 6.12 4.87
N LEU A 31 -12.09 4.83 4.53
CA LEU A 31 -12.41 4.35 3.17
C LEU A 31 -13.89 4.54 2.84
N GLU A 32 -14.78 4.31 3.79
CA GLU A 32 -16.21 4.55 3.64
C GLU A 32 -16.49 6.07 3.45
N GLU A 33 -15.89 6.93 4.26
CA GLU A 33 -16.13 8.37 4.23
C GLU A 33 -15.52 9.07 3.01
N GLU A 34 -14.25 8.79 2.70
CA GLU A 34 -13.50 9.52 1.67
C GLU A 34 -13.72 9.00 0.25
N ILE A 35 -13.84 7.68 0.09
CA ILE A 35 -13.94 7.04 -1.24
C ILE A 35 -15.23 6.24 -1.43
N LYS A 36 -16.14 6.25 -0.44
CA LYS A 36 -17.44 5.58 -0.49
C LYS A 36 -17.29 4.11 -0.87
N GLU A 37 -16.30 3.45 -0.28
CA GLU A 37 -16.09 2.02 -0.47
C GLU A 37 -17.21 1.25 0.26
N THR A 38 -18.07 0.57 -0.51
CA THR A 38 -19.05 -0.39 0.02
C THR A 38 -18.72 -1.80 -0.50
N PRO A 39 -19.20 -2.87 0.15
CA PRO A 39 -19.02 -4.24 -0.34
C PRO A 39 -19.49 -4.43 -1.80
N GLU A 40 -20.62 -3.83 -2.16
CA GLU A 40 -21.19 -3.91 -3.52
C GLU A 40 -20.32 -3.16 -4.53
N LYS A 41 -19.87 -1.95 -4.18
CA LYS A 41 -18.97 -1.16 -5.03
C LYS A 41 -17.65 -1.89 -5.24
N ARG A 42 -17.07 -2.45 -4.18
CA ARG A 42 -15.85 -3.26 -4.25
C ARG A 42 -16.03 -4.44 -5.20
N ARG A 43 -17.08 -5.24 -5.01
CA ARG A 43 -17.36 -6.41 -5.86
C ARG A 43 -17.56 -6.03 -7.33
N LYS A 44 -18.35 -4.97 -7.60
CA LYS A 44 -18.62 -4.50 -8.96
C LYS A 44 -17.35 -4.01 -9.65
N SER A 45 -16.59 -3.14 -8.99
CA SER A 45 -15.36 -2.58 -9.55
C SER A 45 -14.25 -3.63 -9.74
N LEU A 46 -14.14 -4.61 -8.84
CA LEU A 46 -13.22 -5.75 -9.02
C LEU A 46 -13.58 -6.56 -10.27
N LEU A 47 -14.85 -6.89 -10.46
CA LEU A 47 -15.29 -7.63 -11.64
C LEU A 47 -15.03 -6.86 -12.93
N GLU A 48 -15.30 -5.56 -12.94
CA GLU A 48 -15.09 -4.71 -14.12
C GLU A 48 -13.60 -4.53 -14.45
N LEU A 49 -12.76 -4.30 -13.43
CA LEU A 49 -11.31 -4.22 -13.62
C LEU A 49 -10.72 -5.55 -14.11
N LYS A 50 -11.17 -6.69 -13.56
CA LYS A 50 -10.76 -8.03 -14.02
C LYS A 50 -11.08 -8.23 -15.50
N LYS A 51 -12.28 -7.86 -15.96
CA LYS A 51 -12.66 -7.96 -17.38
C LYS A 51 -11.74 -7.15 -18.29
N LEU A 52 -11.45 -5.90 -17.94
CA LEU A 52 -10.52 -5.07 -18.72
C LEU A 52 -9.12 -5.69 -18.79
N LEU A 53 -8.67 -6.31 -17.70
CA LEU A 53 -7.38 -6.98 -17.62
C LEU A 53 -7.36 -8.31 -18.37
N GLU A 54 -8.47 -9.05 -18.46
CA GLU A 54 -8.55 -10.30 -19.24
C GLU A 54 -8.40 -10.05 -20.76
N GLU A 55 -8.86 -8.89 -21.24
CA GLU A 55 -8.72 -8.48 -22.64
C GLU A 55 -7.32 -7.94 -22.97
N GLU A 56 -6.50 -7.63 -21.96
CA GLU A 56 -5.17 -7.05 -22.12
C GLU A 56 -4.10 -8.14 -22.35
N GLN A 57 -3.26 -7.97 -23.38
CA GLN A 57 -2.23 -8.99 -23.68
C GLN A 57 -1.11 -9.01 -22.62
N LEU A 58 -0.87 -7.88 -21.95
CA LEU A 58 0.20 -7.73 -20.95
C LEU A 58 -0.04 -8.54 -19.66
N THR A 59 -1.28 -8.92 -19.38
CA THR A 59 -1.68 -9.68 -18.18
C THR A 59 -1.72 -11.19 -18.43
N ARG A 60 -1.54 -11.62 -19.69
CA ARG A 60 -1.65 -13.03 -20.07
C ARG A 60 -0.63 -13.88 -19.30
N GLY A 61 -1.13 -14.86 -18.54
CA GLY A 61 -0.31 -15.74 -17.72
C GLY A 61 0.12 -15.16 -16.37
N ILE A 62 -0.40 -14.00 -15.98
CA ILE A 62 -0.20 -13.41 -14.66
C ILE A 62 -1.43 -13.69 -13.79
N ASP A 63 -1.22 -14.31 -12.63
CA ASP A 63 -2.28 -14.45 -11.63
C ASP A 63 -2.41 -13.15 -10.82
N LEU A 64 -3.55 -12.47 -10.96
CA LEU A 64 -3.84 -11.20 -10.31
C LEU A 64 -4.84 -11.40 -9.17
N HIS A 65 -4.31 -11.59 -7.97
CA HIS A 65 -5.11 -11.77 -6.76
C HIS A 65 -5.99 -10.54 -6.45
N GLU A 66 -7.16 -10.78 -5.86
CA GLU A 66 -8.15 -9.73 -5.58
C GLU A 66 -7.63 -8.66 -4.62
N ASP A 67 -6.80 -9.04 -3.65
CA ASP A 67 -6.21 -8.09 -2.70
C ASP A 67 -5.27 -7.12 -3.42
N PHE A 68 -4.51 -7.61 -4.40
CA PHE A 68 -3.66 -6.78 -5.25
C PHE A 68 -4.51 -5.81 -6.09
N LEU A 69 -5.55 -6.30 -6.76
CA LEU A 69 -6.47 -5.46 -7.53
C LEU A 69 -7.18 -4.41 -6.66
N THR A 70 -7.57 -4.79 -5.44
CA THR A 70 -8.21 -3.90 -4.47
C THR A 70 -7.29 -2.73 -4.10
N GLN A 71 -5.98 -2.95 -3.99
CA GLN A 71 -5.02 -1.87 -3.70
C GLN A 71 -4.99 -0.81 -4.81
N TYR A 72 -4.98 -1.22 -6.09
CA TYR A 72 -5.03 -0.27 -7.22
C TYR A 72 -6.38 0.47 -7.26
N LEU A 73 -7.48 -0.23 -7.04
CA LEU A 73 -8.80 0.40 -6.96
C LEU A 73 -8.85 1.47 -5.87
N ARG A 74 -8.36 1.18 -4.66
CA ARG A 74 -8.29 2.17 -3.57
C ARG A 74 -7.39 3.35 -3.91
N HIS A 75 -6.21 3.09 -4.45
CA HIS A 75 -5.28 4.14 -4.90
C HIS A 75 -5.94 5.10 -5.90
N CYS A 76 -6.77 4.55 -6.80
CA CYS A 76 -7.51 5.31 -7.80
C CYS A 76 -8.90 5.76 -7.34
N LYS A 77 -9.25 5.66 -6.05
CA LYS A 77 -10.58 6.01 -5.51
C LYS A 77 -11.74 5.33 -6.25
N TYR A 78 -11.54 4.10 -6.68
CA TYR A 78 -12.45 3.29 -7.49
C TYR A 78 -12.74 3.85 -8.90
N ASP A 79 -11.89 4.72 -9.43
CA ASP A 79 -11.85 5.02 -10.87
C ASP A 79 -11.21 3.84 -11.61
N ILE A 80 -12.05 3.09 -12.33
CA ILE A 80 -11.69 1.82 -12.98
C ILE A 80 -10.73 2.05 -14.15
N GLN A 81 -10.94 3.10 -14.94
CA GLN A 81 -10.10 3.41 -16.08
C GLN A 81 -8.72 3.88 -15.61
N ARG A 82 -8.68 4.69 -14.55
CA ARG A 82 -7.41 5.08 -13.93
C ARG A 82 -6.69 3.89 -13.31
N ALA A 83 -7.40 3.00 -12.61
CA ALA A 83 -6.82 1.79 -12.04
C ALA A 83 -6.21 0.89 -13.14
N PHE A 84 -6.95 0.64 -14.21
CA PHE A 84 -6.47 -0.10 -15.37
C PHE A 84 -5.21 0.53 -15.99
N PHE A 85 -5.21 1.85 -16.20
CA PHE A 85 -4.05 2.58 -16.72
C PHE A 85 -2.81 2.45 -15.83
N VAL A 86 -2.96 2.63 -14.51
CA VAL A 86 -1.85 2.53 -13.56
C VAL A 86 -1.29 1.10 -13.54
N MET A 87 -2.17 0.09 -13.53
CA MET A 87 -1.75 -1.32 -13.58
C MET A 87 -0.99 -1.64 -14.86
N ARG A 88 -1.53 -1.25 -16.02
CA ARG A 88 -0.87 -1.44 -17.31
C ARG A 88 0.50 -0.76 -17.33
N SER A 89 0.60 0.46 -16.80
CA SER A 89 1.87 1.19 -16.71
C SER A 89 2.91 0.45 -15.86
N MET A 90 2.48 -0.14 -14.74
CA MET A 90 3.36 -0.97 -13.90
C MET A 90 3.85 -2.20 -14.69
N LEU A 91 2.95 -2.94 -15.34
CA LEU A 91 3.31 -4.12 -16.12
C LEU A 91 4.28 -3.80 -17.26
N LEU A 92 4.08 -2.65 -17.92
CA LEU A 92 5.01 -2.15 -18.94
C LEU A 92 6.38 -1.81 -18.35
N LEU A 93 6.43 -1.14 -17.20
CA LEU A 93 7.69 -0.85 -16.50
C LEU A 93 8.42 -2.15 -16.15
N ARG A 94 7.70 -3.13 -15.59
CA ARG A 94 8.26 -4.45 -15.25
C ARG A 94 8.81 -5.20 -16.45
N LYS A 95 8.13 -5.11 -17.60
CA LYS A 95 8.61 -5.73 -18.85
C LYS A 95 9.81 -5.00 -19.45
N LYS A 96 9.80 -3.67 -19.37
CA LYS A 96 10.86 -2.81 -19.96
C LYS A 96 12.15 -2.90 -19.17
N ASP A 97 12.06 -2.78 -17.85
CA ASP A 97 13.19 -2.66 -16.94
C ASP A 97 13.14 -3.82 -15.92
N SER A 98 13.14 -5.06 -16.40
CA SER A 98 12.95 -6.26 -15.56
C SER A 98 14.01 -6.40 -14.47
N SER A 99 15.23 -5.91 -14.71
CA SER A 99 16.33 -5.92 -13.75
C SER A 99 16.05 -5.12 -12.47
N LEU A 100 15.13 -4.15 -12.50
CA LEU A 100 14.70 -3.43 -11.29
C LEU A 100 13.82 -4.29 -10.37
N PHE A 101 13.27 -5.38 -10.89
CA PHE A 101 12.37 -6.29 -10.20
C PHE A 101 13.02 -7.65 -9.92
N ASP A 102 14.28 -7.82 -10.30
CA ASP A 102 15.08 -8.96 -9.89
C ASP A 102 15.34 -8.90 -8.39
N GLY A 103 15.30 -10.05 -7.73
CA GLY A 103 15.55 -10.14 -6.30
C GLY A 103 16.98 -9.71 -5.97
N ILE A 104 17.13 -8.94 -4.89
CA ILE A 104 18.44 -8.66 -4.31
C ILE A 104 18.78 -9.83 -3.37
N PRO A 105 19.90 -10.54 -3.55
CA PRO A 105 20.25 -11.65 -2.67
C PRO A 105 20.49 -11.17 -1.24
N ASP A 106 20.04 -11.95 -0.25
CA ASP A 106 20.05 -11.57 1.17
C ASP A 106 21.43 -11.16 1.69
N GLU A 107 22.49 -11.78 1.17
CA GLU A 107 23.89 -11.49 1.48
C GLU A 107 24.28 -10.02 1.26
N PHE A 108 23.63 -9.34 0.31
CA PHE A 108 23.90 -7.93 0.02
C PHE A 108 23.47 -7.04 1.19
N PHE A 109 22.36 -7.35 1.87
CA PHE A 109 21.87 -6.57 3.00
C PHE A 109 22.78 -6.67 4.23
N LEU A 110 23.58 -7.74 4.35
CA LEU A 110 24.55 -7.93 5.43
C LEU A 110 25.90 -7.28 5.11
N THR A 111 26.30 -7.27 3.83
CA THR A 111 27.67 -6.93 3.42
C THR A 111 27.82 -5.52 2.86
N LYS A 112 26.76 -4.89 2.35
CA LYS A 112 26.83 -3.57 1.73
C LYS A 112 26.25 -2.48 2.62
N ASP A 113 27.13 -1.60 3.10
CA ASP A 113 26.74 -0.40 3.87
C ASP A 113 25.81 0.54 3.08
N SER A 114 25.92 0.58 1.74
CA SER A 114 25.04 1.38 0.89
C SER A 114 23.57 0.95 0.94
N LEU A 115 23.26 -0.27 1.42
CA LEU A 115 21.89 -0.74 1.62
C LEU A 115 21.33 -0.38 3.01
N LYS A 116 22.17 0.13 3.93
CA LYS A 116 21.75 0.59 5.27
C LYS A 116 21.11 1.98 5.25
N CYS A 117 20.97 2.61 4.08
CA CYS A 117 20.34 3.93 3.97
C CYS A 117 18.82 3.88 4.13
N PHE A 118 18.18 2.71 4.09
CA PHE A 118 16.76 2.52 4.34
C PHE A 118 16.53 1.80 5.66
N LEU A 119 15.71 2.39 6.54
CA LEU A 119 15.24 1.75 7.76
C LEU A 119 13.71 1.77 7.77
N ILE A 120 13.09 0.59 7.75
CA ILE A 120 11.65 0.43 7.94
C ILE A 120 11.40 0.30 9.45
N LEU A 121 10.57 1.19 10.01
CA LEU A 121 10.24 1.11 11.42
C LEU A 121 9.25 -0.04 11.70
N PRO A 122 9.39 -0.75 12.84
CA PRO A 122 8.53 -1.89 13.18
C PRO A 122 7.09 -1.47 13.52
N LYS A 123 6.85 -0.16 13.68
CA LYS A 123 5.56 0.42 14.04
C LYS A 123 5.13 1.40 12.95
N ARG A 124 3.84 1.38 12.65
CA ARG A 124 3.21 2.36 11.75
C ARG A 124 3.02 3.69 12.48
N CYS A 125 2.84 4.75 11.70
CA CYS A 125 2.41 6.01 12.27
C CYS A 125 0.95 5.92 12.77
N PRO A 126 0.46 6.91 13.55
CA PRO A 126 -0.91 6.92 14.04
C PRO A 126 -2.01 6.83 12.96
N GLU A 127 -1.70 7.21 11.72
CA GLU A 127 -2.61 7.12 10.58
C GLU A 127 -2.55 5.76 9.86
N GLY A 128 -1.74 4.82 10.34
CA GLY A 128 -1.56 3.49 9.74
C GLY A 128 -0.53 3.39 8.62
N CYS A 129 0.20 4.47 8.31
CA CYS A 129 1.25 4.43 7.27
C CYS A 129 2.52 3.73 7.77
N THR A 130 3.16 2.96 6.88
CA THR A 130 4.54 2.48 7.08
C THR A 130 5.48 3.69 7.16
N VAL A 131 6.39 3.68 8.14
CA VAL A 131 7.43 4.71 8.27
C VAL A 131 8.74 4.15 7.73
N VAL A 132 9.27 4.80 6.70
CA VAL A 132 10.58 4.49 6.11
C VAL A 132 11.49 5.70 6.35
N ILE A 133 12.60 5.48 7.04
CA ILE A 133 13.65 6.48 7.21
C ILE A 133 14.67 6.24 6.11
N ILE A 134 14.97 7.30 5.35
CA ILE A 134 16.00 7.29 4.32
C ILE A 134 17.10 8.24 4.75
N GLN A 135 18.27 7.71 5.09
CA GLN A 135 19.44 8.51 5.40
C GLN A 135 20.28 8.70 4.13
N CYS A 136 20.08 9.86 3.48
CA CYS A 136 20.87 10.28 2.33
C CYS A 136 22.09 11.08 2.83
N GLY A 137 23.28 10.50 2.76
CA GLY A 137 24.54 11.14 3.17
C GLY A 137 25.05 10.68 4.53
N ILE A 138 26.23 11.21 4.91
CA ILE A 138 26.84 11.02 6.24
C ILE A 138 26.35 12.15 7.15
#